data_AF-A0A2V9MGF9-F1
#
_entry.id   AF-A0A2V9MGF9-F1
#
_cell.length_a   1.000
_cell.length_b   1.000
_cell.length_c   1.000
_cell.angle_alpha   90.00
_cell.angle_beta   90.00
_cell.angle_gamma   90.00
#
_symmetry.space_group_name_H-M   'P 1'
#
loop_
_entity.id
_entity.type
_entity.pdbx_description
1 polymer ?
#
loop_
_entity_poly.entity_id
_entity_poly.type
_entity_poly.pdbx_seq_one_letter_code
_entity_poly.pdbx_strand_id
1 'polypeptide(L)'
;MKNEKGFSLVELMIIVGIIGIIAAMAIPSLVTSRMAANEASAIQCLRTVGSAELAFSASHNQQYTNLTSLAAESYLDSRFSSTGYINGYTYTADCDATVLGAPITGALTPPSNFGVLAVPNTGLGRFTYGISLDQVVRFEDVGGTGTYPPGSSAGSPIGKTT
;
A
#
# COMPACT_ATOMS: atom_id res chain seq x y z
N MET A 1 45.48 -24.91 -35.80
CA MET A 1 44.88 -25.64 -34.66
C MET A 1 44.51 -24.61 -33.62
N LYS A 2 43.22 -24.39 -33.35
CA LYS A 2 42.76 -23.40 -32.36
C LYS A 2 42.82 -24.07 -30.99
N ASN A 3 43.56 -23.46 -30.07
CA ASN A 3 43.73 -23.95 -28.71
C ASN A 3 42.47 -23.58 -27.91
N GLU A 4 41.47 -24.45 -27.90
CA GLU A 4 40.26 -24.24 -27.08
C GLU A 4 40.61 -24.49 -25.62
N LYS A 5 40.74 -23.41 -24.84
CA LYS A 5 40.85 -23.50 -23.39
C LYS A 5 39.46 -23.82 -22.83
N GLY A 6 39.23 -25.08 -22.51
CA GLY A 6 38.03 -25.52 -21.79
C GLY A 6 38.03 -25.04 -20.34
N PHE A 7 36.86 -24.68 -19.84
CA PHE A 7 36.63 -24.29 -18.46
C PHE A 7 36.78 -25.49 -17.53
N SER A 8 37.53 -25.37 -16.43
CA SER A 8 37.64 -26.46 -15.45
C SER A 8 36.35 -26.62 -14.65
N LEU A 9 35.95 -27.87 -14.36
CA LEU A 9 34.84 -28.17 -13.47
C LEU A 9 35.09 -27.58 -12.06
N VAL A 10 36.35 -27.57 -11.62
CA VAL A 10 36.76 -26.98 -10.35
C VAL A 10 36.60 -25.45 -10.38
N GLU A 11 36.90 -24.79 -11.51
CA GLU A 11 36.65 -23.35 -11.69
C GLU A 11 35.16 -23.03 -11.54
N LEU A 12 34.30 -23.81 -12.18
CA LEU A 12 32.85 -23.60 -12.06
C LEU A 12 32.36 -23.80 -10.63
N MET A 13 32.92 -24.79 -9.92
CA MET A 13 32.49 -25.13 -8.57
C MET A 13 32.81 -24.03 -7.56
N ILE A 14 34.01 -23.42 -7.62
CA ILE A 14 34.36 -22.31 -6.73
C ILE A 14 33.54 -21.04 -7.03
N ILE A 15 33.21 -20.80 -8.30
CA ILE A 15 32.44 -19.62 -8.71
C ILE A 15 31.01 -19.70 -8.19
N VAL A 16 30.36 -20.85 -8.39
CA VAL A 16 29.01 -21.08 -7.86
C VAL A 16 29.02 -21.05 -6.33
N GLY A 17 30.09 -21.52 -5.69
CA GLY A 17 30.28 -21.42 -4.23
C GLY A 17 30.31 -19.97 -3.72
N ILE A 18 31.11 -19.10 -4.33
CA ILE A 18 31.20 -17.68 -3.93
C ILE A 18 29.89 -16.94 -4.21
N ILE A 19 29.30 -17.14 -5.39
CA ILE A 19 28.00 -16.54 -5.74
C ILE A 19 26.92 -17.02 -4.75
N GLY A 20 26.96 -18.29 -4.34
CA GLY A 20 26.04 -18.85 -3.34
C GLY A 20 26.14 -18.16 -1.97
N ILE A 21 27.36 -17.88 -1.48
CA ILE A 21 27.57 -17.15 -0.21
C ILE A 21 27.02 -15.74 -0.30
N ILE A 22 27.30 -15.02 -1.39
CA ILE A 22 26.80 -13.66 -1.61
C ILE A 22 25.28 -13.66 -1.68
N ALA A 23 24.69 -14.58 -2.45
CA ALA A 23 23.24 -14.70 -2.60
C ALA A 23 22.55 -14.98 -1.25
N ALA A 24 23.11 -15.85 -0.42
CA ALA A 24 22.55 -16.19 0.89
C ALA A 24 22.42 -14.98 1.83
N MET A 25 23.38 -14.04 1.79
CA MET A 25 23.30 -12.79 2.57
C MET A 25 22.43 -11.73 1.88
N ALA A 26 22.51 -11.63 0.55
CA ALA A 26 21.86 -10.57 -0.20
C ALA A 26 20.34 -10.77 -0.31
N ILE A 27 19.86 -11.99 -0.53
CA ILE A 27 18.43 -12.30 -0.69
C ILE A 27 17.56 -11.81 0.49
N PRO A 28 17.88 -12.12 1.78
CA PRO A 28 17.04 -11.65 2.89
C PRO A 28 17.01 -10.12 2.99
N SER A 29 18.15 -9.44 2.74
CA SER A 29 18.18 -7.97 2.70
C SER A 29 17.38 -7.38 1.54
N LEU A 30 17.36 -8.06 0.39
CA LEU A 30 16.61 -7.61 -0.79
C LEU A 30 15.10 -7.73 -0.57
N VAL A 31 14.63 -8.80 0.07
CA VAL A 31 13.20 -8.99 0.37
C VAL A 31 12.72 -7.90 1.32
N THR A 32 13.44 -7.65 2.41
CA THR A 32 13.09 -6.60 3.38
C THR A 32 13.16 -5.20 2.77
N SER A 33 14.17 -4.92 1.93
CA SER A 33 14.27 -3.66 1.20
C SER A 33 13.09 -3.44 0.24
N ARG A 34 12.63 -4.49 -0.45
CA ARG A 34 11.45 -4.41 -1.32
C ARG A 34 10.17 -4.15 -0.53
N MET A 35 9.99 -4.80 0.62
CA MET A 35 8.85 -4.53 1.49
C MET A 35 8.84 -3.08 1.97
N ALA A 36 9.98 -2.54 2.40
CA ALA A 36 10.09 -1.13 2.79
C ALA A 36 9.78 -0.16 1.63
N ALA A 37 10.20 -0.49 0.40
CA ALA A 37 9.87 0.30 -0.78
C ALA A 37 8.37 0.27 -1.10
N ASN A 38 7.73 -0.89 -0.98
CA ASN A 38 6.28 -1.05 -1.14
C ASN A 38 5.52 -0.24 -0.10
N GLU A 39 5.95 -0.29 1.17
CA GLU A 39 5.38 0.50 2.27
C GLU A 39 5.46 2.01 1.99
N ALA A 40 6.65 2.49 1.59
CA ALA A 40 6.83 3.90 1.23
C ALA A 40 5.93 4.34 0.06
N SER A 41 5.79 3.47 -0.96
CA SER A 41 4.86 3.67 -2.07
C SER A 41 3.41 3.75 -1.59
N ALA A 42 3.02 2.89 -0.65
CA ALA A 42 1.67 2.86 -0.11
C ALA A 42 1.29 4.12 0.64
N ILE A 43 2.17 4.56 1.53
CA ILE A 43 2.02 5.82 2.27
C ILE A 43 1.88 7.00 1.30
N GLN A 44 2.66 7.03 0.21
CA GLN A 44 2.57 8.10 -0.78
C GLN A 44 1.26 8.04 -1.58
N CYS A 45 0.82 6.84 -1.98
CA CYS A 45 -0.45 6.66 -2.67
C CYS A 45 -1.63 7.12 -1.80
N LEU A 46 -1.64 6.79 -0.51
CA LEU A 46 -2.67 7.25 0.42
C LEU A 46 -2.72 8.78 0.51
N ARG A 47 -1.58 9.47 0.54
CA ARG A 47 -1.57 10.95 0.51
C ARG A 47 -2.11 11.52 -0.79
N THR A 48 -1.80 10.89 -1.93
CA THR A 48 -2.37 11.27 -3.22
C THR A 48 -3.89 11.10 -3.22
N VAL A 49 -4.38 9.98 -2.70
CA VAL A 49 -5.83 9.71 -2.55
C VAL A 49 -6.50 10.74 -1.65
N GLY A 50 -5.94 11.02 -0.46
CA GLY A 50 -6.50 12.04 0.44
C GLY A 50 -6.57 13.43 -0.20
N SER A 51 -5.57 13.80 -0.99
CA SER A 51 -5.57 15.06 -1.76
C SER A 51 -6.63 15.07 -2.86
N ALA A 52 -6.81 13.94 -3.54
CA ALA A 52 -7.83 13.78 -4.58
C ALA A 52 -9.25 13.86 -4.00
N GLU A 53 -9.49 13.26 -2.83
CA GLU A 53 -10.75 13.37 -2.09
C GLU A 53 -11.05 14.81 -1.66
N LEU A 54 -10.03 15.55 -1.18
CA LEU A 54 -10.20 16.98 -0.89
C LEU A 54 -10.53 17.80 -2.14
N ALA A 55 -9.86 17.52 -3.25
CA ALA A 55 -10.11 18.21 -4.52
C ALA A 55 -11.54 17.93 -5.05
N PHE A 56 -12.00 16.68 -4.93
CA PHE A 56 -13.36 16.29 -5.27
C PHE A 56 -14.39 16.98 -4.36
N SER A 57 -14.15 16.99 -3.05
CA SER A 57 -15.02 17.61 -2.05
C SER A 57 -15.17 19.12 -2.24
N ALA A 58 -14.10 19.80 -2.67
CA ALA A 58 -14.14 21.22 -3.01
C ALA A 58 -15.07 21.56 -4.19
N SER A 59 -15.22 20.64 -5.16
CA SER A 59 -16.10 20.82 -6.33
C SER A 59 -17.50 20.22 -6.16
N HIS A 60 -17.70 19.34 -5.17
CA HIS A 60 -18.93 18.56 -4.97
C HIS A 60 -19.62 18.83 -3.62
N ASN A 61 -19.77 20.09 -3.22
CA ASN A 61 -20.52 20.49 -2.01
C ASN A 61 -20.05 19.81 -0.72
N GLN A 62 -18.74 19.70 -0.51
CA GLN A 62 -18.14 19.05 0.67
C GLN A 62 -18.44 17.54 0.78
N GLN A 63 -18.75 16.89 -0.34
CA GLN A 63 -19.02 15.45 -0.42
C GLN A 63 -17.78 14.69 -0.83
N TYR A 64 -17.67 13.46 -0.35
CA TYR A 64 -16.59 12.54 -0.73
C TYR A 64 -17.16 11.39 -1.54
N THR A 65 -16.29 10.61 -2.19
CA THR A 65 -16.73 9.47 -2.99
C THR A 65 -15.73 8.31 -2.90
N ASN A 66 -15.94 7.26 -3.68
CA ASN A 66 -15.07 6.10 -3.69
C ASN A 66 -13.93 6.25 -4.71
N LEU A 67 -12.89 5.42 -4.59
CA LEU A 67 -11.73 5.41 -5.50
C LEU A 67 -12.12 5.20 -6.97
N THR A 68 -13.17 4.45 -7.24
CA THR A 68 -13.61 4.18 -8.60
C THR A 68 -14.18 5.44 -9.26
N SER A 69 -14.98 6.21 -8.53
CA SER A 69 -15.49 7.52 -8.97
C SER A 69 -14.37 8.55 -9.10
N LEU A 70 -13.43 8.60 -8.15
CA LEU A 70 -12.23 9.46 -8.27
C LEU A 70 -11.42 9.14 -9.53
N ALA A 71 -11.23 7.85 -9.84
CA ALA A 71 -10.52 7.44 -11.04
C ALA A 71 -11.33 7.74 -12.32
N ALA A 72 -12.66 7.54 -12.30
CA ALA A 72 -13.54 7.82 -13.44
C ALA A 72 -13.57 9.32 -13.78
N GLU A 73 -13.54 10.18 -12.76
CA GLU A 73 -13.52 11.63 -12.92
C GLU A 73 -12.10 12.22 -13.06
N SER A 74 -11.09 11.37 -13.25
CA SER A 74 -9.69 11.77 -13.49
C SER A 74 -9.02 12.52 -12.33
N TYR A 75 -9.55 12.41 -11.10
CA TYR A 75 -8.84 12.86 -9.89
C TYR A 75 -7.74 11.88 -9.47
N LEU A 76 -7.87 10.61 -9.85
CA LEU A 76 -6.87 9.56 -9.63
C LEU A 76 -6.53 8.79 -10.91
N ASP A 77 -5.39 8.10 -10.85
CA ASP A 77 -4.95 7.15 -11.87
C ASP A 77 -5.91 5.96 -11.97
N SER A 78 -6.13 5.45 -13.19
CA SER A 78 -7.07 4.34 -13.45
C SER A 78 -6.70 3.03 -12.73
N ARG A 79 -5.45 2.89 -12.25
CA ARG A 79 -5.00 1.78 -11.38
C ARG A 79 -5.72 1.73 -10.04
N PHE A 80 -6.43 2.80 -9.65
CA PHE A 80 -7.29 2.81 -8.47
C PHE A 80 -8.75 2.42 -8.77
N SER A 81 -9.13 2.13 -10.03
CA SER A 81 -10.49 1.71 -10.35
C SER A 81 -10.80 0.30 -9.77
N SER A 82 -11.95 0.16 -9.11
CA SER A 82 -12.35 -1.01 -8.30
C SER A 82 -11.52 -1.21 -7.03
N THR A 83 -10.58 -2.15 -7.01
CA THR A 83 -9.70 -2.47 -5.90
C THR A 83 -8.29 -2.15 -6.36
N GLY A 84 -7.75 -1.00 -5.96
CA GLY A 84 -6.48 -0.52 -6.50
C GLY A 84 -5.34 -1.46 -6.11
N TYR A 85 -4.48 -1.84 -7.04
CA TYR A 85 -3.30 -2.64 -6.73
C TYR A 85 -2.03 -1.93 -7.22
N ILE A 86 -1.20 -1.49 -6.30
CA ILE A 86 0.02 -0.75 -6.62
C ILE A 86 1.13 -1.22 -5.68
N ASN A 87 2.23 -1.72 -6.26
CA ASN A 87 3.45 -2.09 -5.55
C ASN A 87 3.20 -2.98 -4.32
N GLY A 88 2.43 -4.05 -4.50
CA GLY A 88 2.19 -5.06 -3.46
C GLY A 88 1.14 -4.67 -2.42
N TYR A 89 0.50 -3.50 -2.56
CA TYR A 89 -0.57 -3.04 -1.70
C TYR A 89 -1.89 -2.97 -2.45
N THR A 90 -2.95 -3.40 -1.76
CA THR A 90 -4.33 -3.30 -2.19
C THR A 90 -5.00 -2.11 -1.49
N TYR A 91 -5.58 -1.21 -2.27
CA TYR A 91 -6.27 -0.02 -1.80
C TYR A 91 -7.77 -0.26 -1.85
N THR A 92 -8.38 -0.24 -0.69
CA THR A 92 -9.81 -0.34 -0.52
C THR A 92 -10.27 0.96 0.12
N ALA A 93 -11.09 1.71 -0.60
CA ALA A 93 -11.76 2.89 -0.07
C ALA A 93 -13.24 2.63 0.00
N ASP A 94 -13.87 3.31 0.93
CA ASP A 94 -15.30 3.44 0.90
C ASP A 94 -15.70 4.81 1.45
N CYS A 95 -16.82 5.29 0.94
CA CYS A 95 -17.42 6.57 1.24
C CYS A 95 -18.77 6.32 1.90
N ASP A 96 -18.74 5.75 3.11
CA ASP A 96 -19.89 5.71 4.01
C ASP A 96 -19.52 5.24 5.42
N ALA A 97 -20.23 5.74 6.42
CA ALA A 97 -20.17 5.33 7.82
C ALA A 97 -21.59 5.08 8.34
N THR A 98 -22.04 3.83 8.32
CA THR A 98 -23.04 3.38 9.29
C THR A 98 -22.71 1.99 9.81
N VAL A 99 -21.63 1.86 10.57
CA VAL A 99 -21.48 1.01 11.78
C VAL A 99 -19.99 1.02 12.17
N LEU A 100 -19.73 1.50 13.39
CA LEU A 100 -18.43 1.46 14.03
C LEU A 100 -17.95 0.00 14.08
N GLY A 101 -16.89 -0.36 13.35
CA GLY A 101 -16.31 -1.70 13.46
C GLY A 101 -16.64 -2.70 12.35
N ALA A 102 -17.26 -2.29 11.24
CA ALA A 102 -17.52 -3.17 10.09
C ALA A 102 -16.68 -2.77 8.85
N PRO A 103 -16.19 -3.73 8.03
CA PRO A 103 -15.69 -3.43 6.70
C PRO A 103 -16.78 -2.70 5.93
N ILE A 104 -16.39 -1.62 5.27
CA ILE A 104 -17.34 -0.67 4.76
C ILE A 104 -18.17 -1.36 3.67
N THR A 105 -19.49 -1.37 3.85
CA THR A 105 -20.46 -1.93 2.92
C THR A 105 -21.75 -1.12 3.03
N GLY A 106 -21.94 -0.15 2.14
CA GLY A 106 -23.13 0.71 2.08
C GLY A 106 -22.77 2.12 1.67
N ALA A 107 -23.72 2.88 1.10
CA ALA A 107 -23.53 4.26 0.70
C ALA A 107 -24.50 5.17 1.47
N LEU A 108 -24.01 6.22 2.13
CA LEU A 108 -24.83 7.36 2.51
C LEU A 108 -24.89 8.25 1.29
N THR A 109 -26.10 8.55 0.86
CA THR A 109 -26.36 9.51 -0.21
C THR A 109 -26.74 10.85 0.42
N PRO A 110 -25.81 11.83 0.52
CA PRO A 110 -24.40 11.86 0.07
C PRO A 110 -23.35 11.58 1.17
N PRO A 111 -22.14 11.08 0.82
CA PRO A 111 -21.11 10.79 1.81
C PRO A 111 -20.47 12.09 2.32
N SER A 112 -20.49 12.29 3.64
CA SER A 112 -19.81 13.41 4.31
C SER A 112 -18.42 13.04 4.84
N ASN A 113 -17.94 11.84 4.52
CA ASN A 113 -16.73 11.26 5.08
C ASN A 113 -16.07 10.30 4.09
N PHE A 114 -14.77 10.04 4.26
CA PHE A 114 -14.04 9.02 3.52
C PHE A 114 -12.98 8.34 4.40
N GLY A 115 -12.69 7.08 4.07
CA GLY A 115 -11.56 6.36 4.61
C GLY A 115 -10.97 5.43 3.55
N VAL A 116 -9.64 5.39 3.47
CA VAL A 116 -8.94 4.49 2.55
C VAL A 116 -7.90 3.69 3.30
N LEU A 117 -7.93 2.38 3.08
CA LEU A 117 -6.98 1.41 3.62
C LEU A 117 -6.07 0.90 2.50
N ALA A 118 -4.78 0.88 2.76
CA ALA A 118 -3.77 0.18 1.96
C ALA A 118 -3.31 -1.06 2.73
N VAL A 119 -3.79 -2.22 2.32
CA VAL A 119 -3.48 -3.52 2.93
C VAL A 119 -2.40 -4.21 2.10
N PRO A 120 -1.28 -4.67 2.70
CA PRO A 120 -0.28 -5.40 1.95
C PRO A 120 -0.81 -6.76 1.55
N ASN A 121 -0.49 -7.17 0.32
CA ASN A 121 -0.67 -8.56 -0.08
C ASN A 121 0.38 -9.45 0.63
N THR A 122 0.06 -10.73 0.79
CA THR A 122 0.84 -11.68 1.60
C THR A 122 2.33 -11.65 1.25
N GLY A 123 3.16 -11.30 2.24
CA GLY A 123 4.63 -11.25 2.12
C GLY A 123 5.20 -10.04 1.38
N LEU A 124 4.39 -9.04 1.01
CA LEU A 124 4.82 -7.85 0.27
C LEU A 124 4.88 -6.56 1.10
N GLY A 125 4.41 -6.59 2.34
CA GLY A 125 4.52 -5.49 3.30
C GLY A 125 4.25 -5.96 4.73
N ARG A 126 4.68 -5.18 5.72
CA ARG A 126 4.58 -5.53 7.15
C ARG A 126 3.38 -4.90 7.85
N PHE A 127 2.92 -3.76 7.36
CA PHE A 127 1.86 -2.97 7.99
C PHE A 127 0.75 -2.63 7.02
N THR A 128 -0.47 -2.53 7.56
CA THR A 128 -1.59 -1.87 6.90
C THR A 128 -1.51 -0.38 7.18
N TYR A 129 -1.81 0.44 6.18
CA TYR A 129 -1.85 1.89 6.31
C TYR A 129 -3.25 2.43 6.04
N GLY A 130 -3.62 3.51 6.71
CA GLY A 130 -4.91 4.16 6.51
C GLY A 130 -4.79 5.68 6.45
N ILE A 131 -5.69 6.32 5.72
CA ILE A 131 -5.88 7.77 5.72
C ILE A 131 -7.38 8.10 5.78
N SER A 132 -7.71 9.20 6.44
CA SER A 132 -9.07 9.72 6.57
C SER A 132 -9.09 11.24 6.37
N LEU A 133 -10.23 11.88 6.62
CA LEU A 133 -10.41 13.34 6.62
C LEU A 133 -9.36 14.14 7.40
N ASP A 134 -8.72 13.57 8.43
CA ASP A 134 -7.63 14.25 9.15
C ASP A 134 -6.33 14.36 8.34
N GLN A 135 -6.25 13.71 7.17
CA GLN A 135 -5.09 13.65 6.27
C GLN A 135 -3.82 13.07 6.90
N VAL A 136 -3.94 12.45 8.08
CA VAL A 136 -2.81 11.79 8.74
C VAL A 136 -2.78 10.33 8.31
N VAL A 137 -1.64 9.91 7.77
CA VAL A 137 -1.39 8.49 7.50
C VAL A 137 -1.04 7.78 8.80
N ARG A 138 -1.79 6.73 9.11
CA ARG A 138 -1.63 5.87 10.28
C ARG A 138 -1.27 4.46 9.84
N PHE A 139 -0.67 3.69 10.75
CA PHE A 139 -0.32 2.30 10.49
C PHE A 139 -0.79 1.36 11.61
N GLU A 140 -1.00 0.10 11.25
CA GLU A 140 -1.29 -1.02 12.16
C GLU A 140 -0.73 -2.34 11.63
N ASP A 141 -0.68 -3.36 12.49
CA ASP A 141 -0.22 -4.70 12.12
C ASP A 141 -1.15 -5.39 11.10
N VAL A 142 -0.55 -6.19 10.22
CA VAL A 142 -1.26 -6.97 9.21
C VAL A 142 -2.12 -8.03 9.88
N GLY A 143 -3.45 -7.87 9.77
CA GLY A 143 -4.44 -8.74 10.42
C GLY A 143 -5.10 -8.13 11.65
N GLY A 144 -4.79 -6.89 12.00
CA GLY A 144 -5.63 -6.10 12.89
C GLY A 144 -7.05 -6.02 12.31
N THR A 145 -8.07 -6.27 13.11
CA THR A 145 -9.50 -6.08 12.77
C THR A 145 -9.86 -4.60 12.61
N GLY A 146 -8.87 -3.77 12.27
CA GLY A 146 -8.88 -2.32 12.19
C GLY A 146 -9.86 -1.85 11.14
N THR A 147 -11.07 -1.62 11.61
CA THR A 147 -12.20 -1.13 10.86
C THR A 147 -12.17 0.38 11.02
N TYR A 148 -11.65 1.07 10.01
CA TYR A 148 -11.64 2.54 9.95
C TYR A 148 -12.52 2.92 8.77
N PRO A 149 -13.65 3.66 8.94
CA PRO A 149 -13.75 5.02 9.50
C PRO A 149 -15.02 5.25 10.38
N PRO A 150 -15.38 6.46 10.91
CA PRO A 150 -14.72 7.77 10.87
C PRO A 150 -14.29 8.31 12.25
N GLY A 151 -13.22 9.13 12.28
CA GLY A 151 -12.74 9.87 13.46
C GLY A 151 -11.74 9.13 14.36
N SER A 152 -11.27 7.95 13.97
CA SER A 152 -10.60 7.04 14.90
C SER A 152 -9.10 7.32 15.05
N SER A 153 -8.76 7.76 16.24
CA SER A 153 -7.46 7.74 16.93
C SER A 153 -6.79 6.35 17.01
N ALA A 154 -7.30 5.34 16.33
CA ALA A 154 -6.71 4.00 16.34
C ALA A 154 -5.72 3.88 15.16
N GLY A 155 -4.61 3.19 15.41
CA GLY A 155 -3.41 3.25 14.58
C GLY A 155 -2.46 4.37 15.02
N SER A 156 -1.18 4.03 15.12
CA SER A 156 -0.13 4.98 15.46
C SER A 156 0.13 5.91 14.28
N PRO A 157 0.23 7.23 14.50
CA PRO A 157 0.70 8.14 13.46
C PRO A 157 2.06 7.69 12.95
N ILE A 158 2.28 7.77 11.64
CA ILE A 158 3.62 7.52 11.10
C ILE A 158 4.64 8.46 11.76
N GLY A 159 5.73 7.89 12.29
CA GLY A 159 6.78 8.65 12.97
C GLY A 159 6.65 8.77 14.49
N LYS A 160 5.61 8.20 15.11
CA LYS A 160 5.63 7.93 16.57
C LYS A 160 6.16 6.52 16.81
N THR A 161 7.33 6.41 17.42
CA THR A 161 7.80 5.17 18.06
C THR A 161 6.90 4.92 19.27
N THR A 162 6.18 3.79 19.26
CA THR A 162 5.57 3.24 20.48
C THR A 162 6.65 2.94 21.51
#